data_AF-A0A9W8RJQ9-F1
#
_entry.id   AF-A0A9W8RJQ9-F1
#
_cell.length_a   1.000
_cell.length_b   1.000
_cell.length_c   1.000
_cell.angle_alpha   90.00
_cell.angle_beta   90.00
_cell.angle_gamma   90.00
#
_symmetry.space_group_name_H-M   'P 1'
#
loop_
_entity.id
_entity.type
_entity.pdbx_description
1 polymer ?
#
loop_
_entity_poly.entity_id
_entity_poly.type
_entity_poly.pdbx_seq_one_letter_code
_entity_poly.pdbx_strand_id
1 'polypeptide(L)'
;MKTTIAMLTASMATAILAHPFDARSQQCNVAPSATTNAKIQPISQPSASTAEACLKACSSNASCKSFLFGLPANAKTPTCKLYSVPAAKVPSQGSELYIFDKACSSKAVPNTKPTHDEPRGEVKGKLAARGQVCNTAPTGATNSKIKPFATPSVKTADKCQDACDAQNDCQSFVFGLPADASAPVCKLYKVAPAKVPRGDDELYVFAKSCPAAKVPTSAPTHDEPRGQLPSEQKSADKSGDKSQAKTGTKTEKNDSQNKQGDSAEKAKTTAKANNANGEQKHN
;
A
#
# COMPACT_ATOMS: atom_id res chain seq x y z
N MET A 1 24.19 -62.51 54.19
CA MET A 1 22.88 -61.88 54.44
C MET A 1 23.04 -60.40 54.12
N LYS A 2 22.66 -59.94 52.93
CA LYS A 2 21.41 -59.20 52.61
C LYS A 2 21.18 -57.93 53.48
N THR A 3 21.29 -56.77 52.78
CA THR A 3 20.46 -55.52 52.80
C THR A 3 20.53 -54.60 54.04
N THR A 4 20.57 -53.25 53.94
CA THR A 4 19.66 -52.30 53.22
C THR A 4 20.32 -50.90 53.11
N ILE A 5 20.54 -50.32 51.91
CA ILE A 5 19.82 -49.20 51.23
C ILE A 5 19.48 -47.95 52.09
N ALA A 6 20.00 -46.78 51.71
CA ALA A 6 19.22 -45.53 51.58
C ALA A 6 19.94 -44.54 50.64
N MET A 7 19.16 -44.01 49.70
CA MET A 7 19.53 -43.10 48.62
C MET A 7 19.75 -41.66 49.11
N LEU A 8 20.43 -40.81 48.33
CA LEU A 8 19.87 -39.53 47.87
C LEU A 8 20.68 -38.96 46.71
N THR A 9 19.94 -38.75 45.64
CA THR A 9 20.26 -38.18 44.34
C THR A 9 20.46 -36.68 44.37
N ALA A 10 21.33 -36.14 43.50
CA ALA A 10 20.99 -35.03 42.60
C ALA A 10 22.17 -34.75 41.65
N SER A 11 22.10 -35.35 40.46
CA SER A 11 22.98 -35.04 39.34
C SER A 11 22.69 -33.62 38.84
N MET A 12 23.69 -32.74 38.90
CA MET A 12 23.67 -31.46 38.19
C MET A 12 23.72 -31.78 36.70
N ALA A 13 22.55 -31.81 36.05
CA ALA A 13 22.46 -31.87 34.60
C ALA A 13 23.06 -30.58 34.03
N THR A 14 24.24 -30.67 33.44
CA THR A 14 24.74 -29.64 32.53
C THR A 14 23.74 -29.52 31.39
N ALA A 15 22.90 -28.50 31.45
CA ALA A 15 22.08 -28.08 30.33
C ALA A 15 23.02 -27.64 29.20
N ILE A 16 23.34 -28.58 28.32
CA ILE A 16 23.75 -28.26 26.97
C ILE A 16 22.54 -27.52 26.38
N LEU A 17 22.62 -26.19 26.34
CA LEU A 17 21.79 -25.38 25.45
C LEU A 17 22.22 -25.73 24.02
N ALA A 18 21.76 -26.88 23.55
CA ALA A 18 21.71 -27.19 22.14
C ALA A 18 20.67 -26.23 21.55
N HIS A 19 21.13 -25.03 21.18
CA HIS A 19 20.39 -24.19 20.25
C HIS A 19 20.18 -25.05 18.99
N PRO A 20 18.95 -25.43 18.64
CA PRO A 20 18.73 -26.15 17.41
C PRO A 20 19.19 -25.24 16.27
N PHE A 21 20.03 -25.81 15.41
CA PHE A 21 20.50 -25.21 14.18
C PHE A 21 19.31 -24.77 13.30
N ASP A 22 18.96 -23.49 13.36
CA ASP A 22 18.25 -22.80 12.27
C ASP A 22 18.76 -21.36 12.07
N ALA A 23 19.98 -21.08 12.53
CA ALA A 23 20.66 -19.82 12.26
C ALA A 23 21.48 -19.91 10.96
N ARG A 24 20.86 -20.28 9.84
CA ARG A 24 21.29 -19.62 8.59
C ARG A 24 20.76 -18.20 8.74
N SER A 25 21.65 -17.26 9.04
CA SER A 25 21.32 -15.83 8.99
C SER A 25 20.55 -15.58 7.70
N GLN A 26 19.26 -15.25 7.82
CA GLN A 26 18.44 -14.95 6.64
C GLN A 26 19.19 -13.93 5.80
N GLN A 27 19.39 -14.27 4.54
CA GLN A 27 20.12 -13.43 3.63
C GLN A 27 19.16 -12.38 3.12
N CYS A 28 19.13 -11.26 3.81
CA CYS A 28 18.33 -10.11 3.47
C CYS A 28 19.26 -8.99 3.05
N ASN A 29 19.10 -8.55 1.81
CA ASN A 29 19.87 -7.45 1.28
C ASN A 29 21.38 -7.71 1.25
N VAL A 30 21.77 -8.90 0.81
CA VAL A 30 23.17 -9.28 0.69
C VAL A 30 23.51 -9.50 -0.78
N ALA A 31 24.76 -9.27 -1.15
CA ALA A 31 25.21 -9.68 -2.47
C ALA A 31 25.17 -11.22 -2.58
N PRO A 32 24.66 -11.79 -3.69
CA PRO A 32 24.73 -13.23 -3.91
C PRO A 32 26.20 -13.66 -4.01
N SER A 33 26.58 -14.69 -3.27
CA SER A 33 27.97 -15.10 -3.11
C SER A 33 28.23 -16.59 -3.33
N ALA A 34 27.20 -17.37 -3.65
CA ALA A 34 27.39 -18.79 -3.90
C ALA A 34 28.22 -19.02 -5.18
N THR A 35 28.94 -20.15 -5.21
CA THR A 35 29.68 -20.58 -6.39
C THR A 35 28.74 -20.78 -7.58
N THR A 36 29.22 -20.43 -8.77
CA THR A 36 28.49 -20.61 -10.02
C THR A 36 27.97 -22.04 -10.17
N ASN A 37 26.66 -22.17 -10.35
CA ASN A 37 26.00 -23.43 -10.62
C ASN A 37 24.90 -23.21 -11.66
N ALA A 38 25.11 -23.75 -12.87
CA ALA A 38 24.21 -23.57 -14.00
C ALA A 38 22.80 -24.13 -13.78
N LYS A 39 22.62 -25.03 -12.80
CA LYS A 39 21.30 -25.59 -12.45
C LYS A 39 20.43 -24.64 -11.62
N ILE A 40 21.03 -23.59 -11.05
CA ILE A 40 20.30 -22.59 -10.27
C ILE A 40 19.92 -21.43 -11.19
N GLN A 41 18.70 -21.50 -11.72
CA GLN A 41 18.11 -20.48 -12.58
C GLN A 41 16.89 -19.83 -11.93
N PRO A 42 16.54 -18.59 -12.30
CA PRO A 42 15.28 -18.00 -11.90
C PRO A 42 14.10 -18.85 -12.37
N ILE A 43 13.13 -19.09 -11.50
CA ILE A 43 11.86 -19.71 -11.88
C ILE A 43 10.90 -18.72 -12.54
N SER A 44 11.12 -17.41 -12.34
CA SER A 44 10.31 -16.34 -12.92
C SER A 44 11.07 -15.02 -12.84
N GLN A 45 10.70 -14.07 -13.71
CA GLN A 45 11.26 -12.72 -13.74
C GLN A 45 10.14 -11.68 -13.92
N PRO A 46 9.32 -11.43 -12.88
CA PRO A 46 8.22 -10.46 -12.97
C PRO A 46 8.75 -9.02 -13.05
N SER A 47 7.92 -8.11 -13.55
CA SER A 47 8.19 -6.68 -13.46
C SER A 47 7.89 -6.19 -12.04
N ALA A 48 8.89 -5.65 -11.36
CA ALA A 48 8.75 -5.05 -10.04
C ALA A 48 9.59 -3.79 -9.97
N SER A 49 8.99 -2.66 -9.57
CA SER A 49 9.69 -1.37 -9.45
C SER A 49 10.44 -1.18 -8.13
N THR A 50 10.21 -2.05 -7.14
CA THR A 50 10.84 -2.02 -5.81
C THR A 50 11.13 -3.45 -5.32
N ALA A 51 12.05 -3.60 -4.36
CA ALA A 51 12.36 -4.90 -3.76
C ALA A 51 11.15 -5.46 -2.99
N GLU A 52 10.37 -4.60 -2.32
CA GLU A 52 9.10 -5.00 -1.67
C GLU A 52 8.08 -5.56 -2.67
N ALA A 53 7.94 -4.95 -3.86
CA ALA A 53 7.07 -5.50 -4.91
C ALA A 53 7.58 -6.86 -5.42
N CYS A 54 8.90 -7.02 -5.51
CA CYS A 54 9.52 -8.30 -5.88
C CYS A 54 9.30 -9.38 -4.81
N LEU A 55 9.41 -9.04 -3.52
CA LEU A 55 9.06 -9.92 -2.40
C LEU A 55 7.59 -10.33 -2.47
N LYS A 56 6.67 -9.41 -2.80
CA LYS A 56 5.25 -9.75 -2.94
C LYS A 56 5.03 -10.75 -4.07
N ALA A 57 5.70 -10.58 -5.22
CA ALA A 57 5.65 -11.54 -6.31
C ALA A 57 6.22 -12.92 -5.89
N CYS A 58 7.33 -12.95 -5.16
CA CYS A 58 7.86 -14.17 -4.56
C CYS A 58 6.88 -14.80 -3.56
N SER A 59 6.19 -13.99 -2.77
CA SER A 59 5.25 -14.46 -1.77
C SER A 59 4.05 -15.15 -2.40
N SER A 60 3.55 -14.60 -3.52
CA SER A 60 2.46 -15.18 -4.32
C SER A 60 2.86 -16.43 -5.10
N ASN A 61 4.15 -16.75 -5.23
CA ASN A 61 4.62 -17.97 -5.87
C ASN A 61 5.04 -19.01 -4.80
N ALA A 62 4.32 -20.13 -4.74
CA ALA A 62 4.58 -21.19 -3.76
C ALA A 62 5.98 -21.82 -3.89
N SER A 63 6.51 -21.88 -5.10
CA SER A 63 7.84 -22.43 -5.38
C SER A 63 8.97 -21.45 -5.06
N CYS A 64 8.68 -20.16 -4.85
CA CYS A 64 9.70 -19.16 -4.56
C CYS A 64 10.19 -19.27 -3.10
N LYS A 65 11.51 -19.33 -2.93
CA LYS A 65 12.20 -19.34 -1.63
C LYS A 65 13.10 -18.12 -1.42
N SER A 66 13.60 -17.53 -2.50
CA SER A 66 14.37 -16.28 -2.49
C SER A 66 14.13 -15.49 -3.77
N PHE A 67 14.48 -14.21 -3.75
CA PHE A 67 14.43 -13.36 -4.91
C PHE A 67 15.65 -12.45 -4.97
N LEU A 68 16.06 -12.13 -6.19
CA LEU A 68 17.12 -11.21 -6.50
C LEU A 68 16.52 -9.92 -7.03
N PHE A 69 16.98 -8.79 -6.50
CA PHE A 69 16.53 -7.47 -6.91
C PHE A 69 17.70 -6.49 -7.03
N GLY A 70 17.64 -5.63 -8.03
CA GLY A 70 18.57 -4.52 -8.18
C GLY A 70 18.47 -3.81 -9.52
N LEU A 71 19.12 -2.67 -9.64
CA LEU A 71 19.25 -1.88 -10.87
C LEU A 71 20.68 -2.02 -11.39
N PRO A 72 20.91 -2.85 -12.44
CA PRO A 72 22.23 -2.93 -13.07
C PRO A 72 22.70 -1.60 -13.67
N ALA A 73 24.01 -1.38 -13.74
CA ALA A 73 24.69 -0.13 -14.09
C ALA A 73 24.23 0.48 -15.42
N ASN A 74 23.82 -0.36 -16.36
CA ASN A 74 23.41 0.05 -17.70
C ASN A 74 21.92 -0.18 -17.97
N ALA A 75 21.13 -0.49 -16.93
CA ALA A 75 19.71 -0.74 -17.04
C ALA A 75 18.88 0.48 -16.62
N LYS A 76 17.81 0.77 -17.35
CA LYS A 76 16.81 1.80 -16.97
C LYS A 76 15.72 1.26 -16.05
N THR A 77 15.61 -0.05 -15.93
CA THR A 77 14.59 -0.75 -15.15
C THR A 77 15.25 -1.74 -14.20
N PRO A 78 14.72 -1.87 -12.97
CA PRO A 78 15.23 -2.85 -12.04
C PRO A 78 14.91 -4.27 -12.49
N THR A 79 15.81 -5.19 -12.14
CA THR A 79 15.65 -6.62 -12.30
C THR A 79 15.00 -7.20 -11.05
N CYS A 80 14.02 -8.08 -11.24
CA CYS A 80 13.42 -8.89 -10.18
C CYS A 80 13.39 -10.35 -10.66
N LYS A 81 14.19 -11.22 -10.06
CA LYS A 81 14.29 -12.65 -10.40
C LYS A 81 13.90 -13.50 -9.20
N LEU A 82 12.96 -14.42 -9.38
CA LEU A 82 12.49 -15.32 -8.34
C LEU A 82 13.23 -16.65 -8.42
N TYR A 83 13.60 -17.25 -7.30
CA TYR A 83 14.32 -18.53 -7.24
C TYR A 83 13.61 -19.53 -6.34
N SER A 84 13.69 -20.81 -6.69
CA SER A 84 13.15 -21.92 -5.89
C SER A 84 14.10 -22.46 -4.84
N VAL A 85 15.26 -21.82 -4.68
CA VAL A 85 16.28 -22.17 -3.68
C VAL A 85 16.43 -21.05 -2.65
N PRO A 86 16.93 -21.37 -1.43
CA PRO A 86 17.29 -20.33 -0.45
C PRO A 86 18.33 -19.37 -1.04
N ALA A 87 18.34 -18.13 -0.57
CA ALA A 87 19.22 -17.08 -1.08
C ALA A 87 20.70 -17.50 -1.05
N ALA A 88 21.10 -18.27 -0.04
CA ALA A 88 22.49 -18.73 0.15
C ALA A 88 22.99 -19.69 -0.93
N LYS A 89 22.10 -20.12 -1.83
CA LYS A 89 22.42 -20.99 -2.97
C LYS A 89 22.43 -20.25 -4.29
N VAL A 90 22.02 -18.98 -4.32
CA VAL A 90 22.00 -18.19 -5.56
C VAL A 90 23.42 -17.72 -5.90
N PRO A 91 23.94 -18.06 -7.08
CA PRO A 91 25.28 -17.67 -7.48
C PRO A 91 25.44 -16.15 -7.63
N SER A 92 26.67 -15.67 -7.49
CA SER A 92 27.00 -14.27 -7.79
C SER A 92 26.57 -13.89 -9.21
N GLN A 93 25.87 -12.75 -9.35
CA GLN A 93 25.35 -12.24 -10.63
C GLN A 93 25.73 -10.78 -10.90
N GLY A 94 26.77 -10.26 -10.25
CA GLY A 94 27.21 -8.87 -10.34
C GLY A 94 27.03 -8.08 -9.04
N SER A 95 27.59 -6.88 -8.99
CA SER A 95 27.74 -6.06 -7.77
C SER A 95 26.50 -5.23 -7.40
N GLU A 96 25.57 -5.03 -8.32
CA GLU A 96 24.38 -4.19 -8.13
C GLU A 96 23.10 -4.99 -7.89
N LEU A 97 23.24 -6.31 -7.82
CA LEU A 97 22.14 -7.23 -7.59
C LEU A 97 22.26 -7.81 -6.18
N TYR A 98 21.14 -7.79 -5.47
CA TYR A 98 21.07 -8.20 -4.07
C TYR A 98 20.06 -9.32 -3.94
N ILE A 99 20.40 -10.34 -3.15
CA ILE A 99 19.55 -11.48 -2.88
C ILE A 99 18.85 -11.31 -1.52
N PHE A 100 17.61 -11.77 -1.49
CA PHE A 100 16.71 -11.70 -0.35
C PHE A 100 16.02 -13.05 -0.19
N ASP A 101 16.07 -13.63 1.01
CA ASP A 101 15.20 -14.74 1.36
C ASP A 101 13.74 -14.29 1.41
N LYS A 102 12.80 -15.18 1.06
CA LYS A 102 11.36 -14.91 1.16
C LYS A 102 10.91 -14.56 2.58
N ALA A 103 11.64 -15.03 3.58
CA ALA A 103 11.35 -14.78 4.99
C ALA A 103 11.85 -13.42 5.51
N CYS A 104 12.53 -12.63 4.67
CA CYS A 104 13.05 -11.33 5.07
C CYS A 104 11.95 -10.40 5.59
N SER A 105 12.21 -9.81 6.76
CA SER A 105 11.30 -8.84 7.35
C SER A 105 11.20 -7.58 6.47
N SER A 106 10.07 -6.86 6.54
CA SER A 106 9.87 -5.59 5.83
C SER A 106 10.86 -4.49 6.22
N LYS A 107 11.58 -4.63 7.34
CA LYS A 107 12.65 -3.71 7.75
C LYS A 107 13.99 -3.96 7.04
N ALA A 108 14.14 -5.10 6.37
CA ALA A 108 15.35 -5.46 5.64
C ALA A 108 15.16 -5.42 4.12
N VAL A 109 13.94 -5.20 3.64
CA VAL A 109 13.59 -5.18 2.22
C VAL A 109 13.29 -3.75 1.79
N PRO A 110 14.11 -3.16 0.89
CA PRO A 110 13.86 -1.82 0.37
C PRO A 110 12.49 -1.65 -0.28
N ASN A 111 11.91 -0.47 -0.11
CA ASN A 111 10.58 -0.15 -0.64
C ASN A 111 10.55 1.14 -1.47
N THR A 112 11.70 1.77 -1.70
CA THR A 112 11.83 2.84 -2.67
C THR A 112 12.26 2.30 -4.04
N LYS A 113 12.05 3.10 -5.08
CA LYS A 113 12.57 2.81 -6.41
C LYS A 113 14.10 2.91 -6.37
N PRO A 114 14.84 1.93 -6.92
CA PRO A 114 16.30 2.00 -6.96
C PRO A 114 16.78 3.08 -7.93
N THR A 115 17.97 3.59 -7.64
CA THR A 115 18.77 4.48 -8.50
C THR A 115 20.13 3.83 -8.75
N HIS A 116 20.99 4.40 -9.59
CA HIS A 116 22.35 3.86 -9.77
C HIS A 116 23.20 3.99 -8.51
N ASP A 117 23.00 5.06 -7.72
CA ASP A 117 23.68 5.25 -6.43
C ASP A 117 23.15 4.29 -5.36
N GLU A 118 21.86 3.93 -5.45
CA GLU A 118 21.18 3.02 -4.55
C GLU A 118 20.50 1.89 -5.35
N PRO A 119 21.28 0.92 -5.87
CA PRO A 119 20.83 -0.06 -6.87
C PRO A 119 19.70 -0.95 -6.38
N ARG A 120 19.48 -1.05 -5.07
CA ARG A 120 18.41 -1.81 -4.42
C ARG A 120 17.30 -0.93 -3.86
N GLY A 121 17.47 0.39 -3.87
CA GLY A 121 16.65 1.34 -3.12
C GLY A 121 16.96 1.33 -1.61
N GLU A 122 16.12 2.00 -0.85
CA GLU A 122 16.23 2.18 0.59
C GLU A 122 15.09 1.48 1.30
N VAL A 123 15.39 1.00 2.52
CA VAL A 123 14.35 0.72 3.49
C VAL A 123 13.93 2.07 4.08
N LYS A 124 13.08 2.81 3.36
CA LYS A 124 12.35 3.89 4.02
C LYS A 124 11.30 3.23 4.87
N GLY A 125 11.25 3.53 6.16
CA GLY A 125 10.17 3.01 6.98
C GLY A 125 8.83 3.40 6.36
N LYS A 126 8.16 2.47 5.68
CA LYS A 126 6.71 2.53 5.56
C LYS A 126 6.28 2.27 6.99
N LEU A 127 6.19 3.34 7.77
CA LEU A 127 5.75 3.32 9.16
C LEU A 127 4.52 2.39 9.16
N ALA A 128 4.71 1.20 9.72
CA ALA A 128 3.71 0.16 9.67
C ALA A 128 2.55 0.65 10.53
N ALA A 129 1.33 0.55 10.00
CA ALA A 129 0.08 1.12 10.49
C ALA A 129 -0.39 0.69 11.90
N ARG A 130 0.49 0.13 12.74
CA ARG A 130 0.27 -0.13 14.16
C ARG A 130 0.62 1.06 15.06
N GLY A 131 1.31 2.08 14.54
CA GLY A 131 1.65 3.30 15.26
C GLY A 131 1.26 4.62 14.58
N GLN A 132 0.65 4.59 13.39
CA GLN A 132 0.18 5.82 12.76
C GLN A 132 -1.18 6.28 13.27
N VAL A 133 -1.19 7.57 13.57
CA VAL A 133 -2.36 8.44 13.69
C VAL A 133 -3.03 8.53 12.31
N CYS A 134 -4.06 7.72 12.10
CA CYS A 134 -4.90 7.73 10.91
C CYS A 134 -6.35 7.73 11.37
N ASN A 135 -7.15 8.66 10.86
CA ASN A 135 -8.56 8.77 11.20
C ASN A 135 -8.79 8.96 12.72
N THR A 136 -8.01 9.84 13.33
CA THR A 136 -8.08 10.14 14.76
C THR A 136 -8.18 11.64 14.99
N ALA A 137 -8.77 12.05 16.11
CA ALA A 137 -8.80 13.46 16.49
C ALA A 137 -7.35 14.03 16.64
N PRO A 138 -7.14 15.33 16.36
CA PRO A 138 -5.85 15.97 16.58
C PRO A 138 -5.53 16.07 18.07
N THR A 139 -4.28 15.78 18.42
CA THR A 139 -3.82 15.72 19.83
C THR A 139 -2.66 16.68 20.12
N GLY A 140 -2.17 17.41 19.13
CA GLY A 140 -1.07 18.36 19.31
C GLY A 140 -1.47 19.54 20.19
N ALA A 141 -0.49 20.11 20.88
CA ALA A 141 -0.70 21.32 21.68
C ALA A 141 -1.25 22.46 20.82
N THR A 142 -2.16 23.25 21.38
CA THR A 142 -2.72 24.44 20.76
C THR A 142 -1.62 25.49 20.63
N ASN A 143 -0.88 25.45 19.53
CA ASN A 143 0.25 26.35 19.27
C ASN A 143 0.01 27.08 17.95
N SER A 144 -0.07 28.41 18.01
CA SER A 144 -0.34 29.28 16.85
C SER A 144 0.73 29.25 15.75
N LYS A 145 1.90 28.63 16.01
CA LYS A 145 2.99 28.49 15.04
C LYS A 145 2.77 27.37 14.02
N ILE A 146 1.95 26.36 14.35
CA ILE A 146 1.68 25.24 13.44
C ILE A 146 0.40 25.55 12.67
N LYS A 147 0.54 25.90 11.40
CA LYS A 147 -0.56 26.19 10.48
C LYS A 147 -0.50 25.26 9.27
N PRO A 148 -1.64 24.97 8.63
CA PRO A 148 -1.61 24.29 7.35
C PRO A 148 -0.87 25.16 6.34
N PHE A 149 -0.07 24.54 5.48
CA PHE A 149 0.63 25.26 4.41
C PHE A 149 -0.17 25.28 3.11
N ALA A 150 -1.16 24.40 2.98
CA ALA A 150 -2.07 24.35 1.84
C ALA A 150 -3.45 23.81 2.27
N THR A 151 -4.49 24.24 1.58
CA THR A 151 -5.88 23.82 1.83
C THR A 151 -6.59 23.51 0.50
N PRO A 152 -6.35 22.34 -0.10
CA PRO A 152 -6.96 21.99 -1.37
C PRO A 152 -8.46 21.69 -1.19
N SER A 153 -9.28 22.09 -2.16
CA SER A 153 -10.72 21.85 -2.14
C SER A 153 -11.04 20.46 -2.72
N VAL A 154 -11.02 19.44 -1.87
CA VAL A 154 -11.29 18.04 -2.24
C VAL A 154 -12.49 17.49 -1.47
N LYS A 155 -13.23 16.56 -2.09
CA LYS A 155 -14.50 16.06 -1.55
C LYS A 155 -14.37 14.85 -0.62
N THR A 156 -13.22 14.18 -0.61
CA THR A 156 -13.00 12.92 0.11
C THR A 156 -11.59 12.87 0.72
N ALA A 157 -11.40 12.03 1.75
CA ALA A 157 -10.14 11.95 2.47
C ALA A 157 -9.03 11.31 1.62
N ASP A 158 -9.35 10.37 0.73
CA ASP A 158 -8.39 9.79 -0.22
C ASP A 158 -7.85 10.84 -1.20
N LYS A 159 -8.71 11.75 -1.69
CA LYS A 159 -8.27 12.85 -2.56
C LYS A 159 -7.43 13.87 -1.80
N CYS A 160 -7.71 14.07 -0.51
CA CYS A 160 -6.87 14.87 0.38
C CYS A 160 -5.50 14.22 0.60
N GLN A 161 -5.46 12.89 0.71
CA GLN A 161 -4.22 12.13 0.76
C GLN A 161 -3.43 12.24 -0.53
N ASP A 162 -4.05 12.08 -1.70
CA ASP A 162 -3.41 12.26 -3.02
C ASP A 162 -2.75 13.65 -3.12
N ALA A 163 -3.45 14.70 -2.65
CA ALA A 163 -2.93 16.06 -2.61
C ALA A 163 -1.74 16.23 -1.64
N CYS A 164 -1.75 15.55 -0.49
CA CYS A 164 -0.62 15.51 0.43
C CYS A 164 0.57 14.72 -0.17
N ASP A 165 0.29 13.64 -0.90
CA ASP A 165 1.32 12.81 -1.52
C ASP A 165 2.08 13.56 -2.61
N ALA A 166 1.36 14.37 -3.40
CA ALA A 166 1.93 15.25 -4.42
C ALA A 166 2.88 16.35 -3.85
N GLN A 167 2.84 16.62 -2.55
CA GLN A 167 3.66 17.65 -1.91
C GLN A 167 4.81 17.00 -1.11
N ASN A 168 6.06 17.32 -1.46
CA ASN A 168 7.25 16.77 -0.79
C ASN A 168 7.30 17.13 0.70
N ASP A 169 6.83 18.32 1.05
CA ASP A 169 6.86 18.82 2.44
C ASP A 169 5.71 18.31 3.30
N CYS A 170 4.70 17.64 2.71
CA CYS A 170 3.56 17.16 3.49
C CYS A 170 3.96 15.97 4.36
N GLN A 171 3.64 16.05 5.66
CA GLN A 171 3.87 14.97 6.63
C GLN A 171 2.56 14.44 7.21
N SER A 172 1.53 15.28 7.29
CA SER A 172 0.18 14.90 7.70
C SER A 172 -0.87 15.80 7.06
N PHE A 173 -2.10 15.33 6.99
CA PHE A 173 -3.25 16.13 6.59
C PHE A 173 -4.39 15.99 7.58
N VAL A 174 -5.29 16.95 7.54
CA VAL A 174 -6.52 16.98 8.30
C VAL A 174 -7.67 17.02 7.33
N PHE A 175 -8.64 16.14 7.53
CA PHE A 175 -9.84 16.07 6.71
C PHE A 175 -11.10 15.88 7.55
N GLY A 176 -12.18 16.55 7.17
CA GLY A 176 -13.50 16.34 7.73
C GLY A 176 -14.48 17.44 7.36
N LEU A 177 -15.73 17.29 7.79
CA LEU A 177 -16.79 18.29 7.65
C LEU A 177 -17.04 18.95 9.01
N PRO A 178 -16.59 20.19 9.25
CA PRO A 178 -16.96 20.93 10.45
C PRO A 178 -18.47 21.10 10.58
N ALA A 179 -18.99 21.13 11.81
CA ALA A 179 -20.43 21.23 12.10
C ALA A 179 -21.11 22.43 11.41
N ASP A 180 -20.41 23.57 11.31
CA ASP A 180 -20.93 24.80 10.71
C ASP A 180 -20.59 24.95 9.22
N ALA A 181 -20.02 23.93 8.58
CA ALA A 181 -19.56 23.98 7.20
C ALA A 181 -20.46 23.17 6.26
N SER A 182 -20.73 23.70 5.07
CA SER A 182 -21.44 22.99 3.99
C SER A 182 -20.52 22.19 3.06
N ALA A 183 -19.20 22.30 3.25
CA ALA A 183 -18.20 21.62 2.44
C ALA A 183 -17.06 21.07 3.31
N PRO A 184 -16.50 19.89 2.96
CA PRO A 184 -15.40 19.33 3.70
C PRO A 184 -14.14 20.18 3.56
N VAL A 185 -13.32 20.14 4.60
CA VAL A 185 -12.08 20.86 4.70
C VAL A 185 -10.92 19.87 4.62
N CYS A 186 -10.00 20.09 3.70
CA CYS A 186 -8.71 19.42 3.64
C CYS A 186 -7.60 20.43 3.95
N LYS A 187 -6.78 20.14 4.96
CA LYS A 187 -5.67 20.99 5.42
C LYS A 187 -4.38 20.17 5.43
N LEU A 188 -3.35 20.62 4.71
CA LEU A 188 -2.05 19.94 4.61
C LEU A 188 -1.03 20.56 5.56
N TYR A 189 -0.26 19.73 6.26
CA TYR A 189 0.71 20.17 7.27
C TYR A 189 2.12 19.63 6.99
N LYS A 190 3.12 20.46 7.30
CA LYS A 190 4.55 20.10 7.23
C LYS A 190 5.07 19.42 8.50
N VAL A 191 4.18 18.98 9.39
CA VAL A 191 4.54 18.38 10.68
C VAL A 191 3.96 16.98 10.81
N ALA A 192 4.53 16.17 11.71
CA ALA A 192 3.98 14.85 12.01
C ALA A 192 2.56 14.95 12.60
N PRO A 193 1.70 13.93 12.42
CA PRO A 193 0.32 13.92 12.92
C PRO A 193 0.14 14.28 14.39
N ALA A 194 1.03 13.80 15.26
CA ALA A 194 0.98 14.06 16.71
C ALA A 194 1.28 15.53 17.09
N LYS A 195 1.73 16.34 16.13
CA LYS A 195 2.01 17.77 16.30
C LYS A 195 0.91 18.65 15.69
N VAL A 196 -0.05 18.07 14.98
CA VAL A 196 -1.18 18.82 14.45
C VAL A 196 -2.01 19.36 15.63
N PRO A 197 -2.20 20.68 15.73
CA PRO A 197 -2.89 21.28 16.87
C PRO A 197 -4.29 20.72 17.04
N ARG A 198 -4.68 20.48 18.29
CA ARG A 198 -6.07 20.24 18.65
C ARG A 198 -6.92 21.46 18.26
N GLY A 199 -7.96 21.20 17.49
CA GLY A 199 -9.03 22.16 17.21
C GLY A 199 -10.35 21.61 17.75
N ASP A 200 -11.33 22.49 17.88
CA ASP A 200 -12.69 22.14 18.30
C ASP A 200 -13.57 21.70 17.12
N ASP A 201 -13.02 21.74 15.90
CA ASP A 201 -13.70 21.28 14.69
C ASP A 201 -13.65 19.75 14.60
N GLU A 202 -14.76 19.12 14.16
CA GLU A 202 -14.90 17.68 13.86
C GLU A 202 -14.02 17.22 12.69
N LEU A 203 -12.72 17.38 12.87
CA LEU A 203 -11.69 17.13 11.88
C LEU A 203 -10.80 16.01 12.35
N TYR A 204 -10.35 15.20 11.41
CA TYR A 204 -9.57 13.99 11.68
C TYR A 204 -8.18 14.14 11.07
N VAL A 205 -7.17 13.73 11.82
CA VAL A 205 -5.78 13.74 11.40
C VAL A 205 -5.42 12.41 10.74
N PHE A 206 -4.66 12.53 9.66
CA PHE A 206 -4.14 11.42 8.90
C PHE A 206 -2.65 11.65 8.63
N ALA A 207 -1.83 10.64 8.91
CA ALA A 207 -0.47 10.59 8.40
C ALA A 207 -0.45 10.49 6.87
N LYS A 208 0.56 11.10 6.22
CA LYS A 208 0.76 10.98 4.77
C LYS A 208 0.75 9.51 4.30
N SER A 209 1.37 8.62 5.05
CA SER A 209 1.49 7.20 4.71
C SER A 209 0.35 6.33 5.24
N CYS A 210 -0.84 6.87 5.53
CA CYS A 210 -1.98 6.07 5.95
C CYS A 210 -2.35 5.03 4.88
N PRO A 211 -2.62 3.77 5.25
CA PRO A 211 -3.05 2.77 4.29
C PRO A 211 -4.46 3.09 3.80
N ALA A 212 -4.77 2.82 2.52
CA ALA A 212 -6.06 3.09 1.91
C ALA A 212 -7.25 2.52 2.70
N ALA A 213 -7.07 1.37 3.38
CA ALA A 213 -8.11 0.77 4.22
C ALA A 213 -8.50 1.63 5.46
N LYS A 214 -7.65 2.57 5.88
CA LYS A 214 -7.88 3.48 7.02
C LYS A 214 -8.22 4.91 6.58
N VAL A 215 -8.35 5.15 5.28
CA VAL A 215 -8.66 6.48 4.73
C VAL A 215 -10.05 6.44 4.10
N PRO A 216 -10.99 7.26 4.60
CA PRO A 216 -12.34 7.31 4.06
C PRO A 216 -12.38 7.64 2.57
N THR A 217 -13.22 6.92 1.84
CA THR A 217 -13.41 7.09 0.39
C THR A 217 -14.78 7.66 0.04
N SER A 218 -15.69 7.80 1.00
CA SER A 218 -16.93 8.54 0.80
C SER A 218 -16.79 10.01 1.20
N ALA A 219 -17.70 10.83 0.68
CA ALA A 219 -17.83 12.21 1.13
C ALA A 219 -18.38 12.22 2.57
N PRO A 220 -17.85 13.09 3.45
CA PRO A 220 -18.35 13.20 4.81
C PRO A 220 -19.73 13.84 4.85
N THR A 221 -20.50 13.51 5.89
CA THR A 221 -21.78 14.13 6.24
C THR A 221 -21.70 14.65 7.67
N HIS A 222 -22.70 15.41 8.14
CA HIS A 222 -22.71 15.83 9.55
C HIS A 222 -22.83 14.65 10.53
N ASP A 223 -23.48 13.54 10.12
CA ASP A 223 -23.56 12.32 10.92
C ASP A 223 -22.25 11.50 10.89
N GLU A 224 -21.51 11.59 9.78
CA GLU A 224 -20.21 10.94 9.61
C GLU A 224 -19.17 11.95 9.09
N PRO A 225 -18.64 12.83 9.96
CA PRO A 225 -17.85 14.00 9.57
C PRO A 225 -16.49 13.65 8.96
N ARG A 226 -16.03 12.40 9.12
CA ARG A 226 -14.84 11.85 8.46
C ARG A 226 -15.13 11.18 7.12
N GLY A 227 -16.38 10.84 6.83
CA GLY A 227 -16.75 9.86 5.81
C GLY A 227 -16.44 8.42 6.24
N GLN A 228 -16.78 7.50 5.35
CA GLN A 228 -16.89 6.07 5.64
C GLN A 228 -15.69 5.32 5.07
N LEU A 229 -15.17 4.37 5.85
CA LEU A 229 -14.05 3.54 5.40
C LEU A 229 -14.52 2.54 4.32
N PRO A 230 -13.61 2.08 3.45
CA PRO A 230 -13.93 1.12 2.39
C PRO A 230 -14.61 -0.17 2.89
N SER A 231 -14.36 -0.57 4.14
CA SER A 231 -14.98 -1.75 4.77
C SER A 231 -16.41 -1.51 5.26
N GLU A 232 -16.73 -0.28 5.66
CA GLU A 232 -18.04 0.09 6.21
C GLU A 232 -19.07 0.31 5.08
N GLN A 233 -18.60 0.70 3.90
CA GLN A 233 -19.46 0.90 2.71
C GLN A 233 -20.03 -0.42 2.15
N LYS A 234 -19.37 -1.57 2.35
CA LYS A 234 -19.84 -2.87 1.83
C LYS A 234 -21.05 -3.45 2.57
N SER A 235 -21.38 -2.93 3.75
CA SER A 235 -22.46 -3.46 4.60
C SER A 235 -23.79 -2.72 4.45
N ALA A 236 -23.81 -1.57 3.76
CA ALA A 236 -25.02 -0.75 3.63
C ALA A 236 -25.96 -1.19 2.48
N ASP A 237 -25.51 -2.02 1.54
CA ASP A 237 -26.35 -2.49 0.42
C ASP A 237 -27.30 -3.65 0.78
N LYS A 238 -27.31 -4.12 2.03
CA LYS A 238 -28.04 -5.37 2.40
C LYS A 238 -28.68 -5.38 3.79
N SER A 239 -29.43 -4.33 4.16
CA SER A 239 -30.47 -4.35 5.21
C SER A 239 -31.13 -2.96 5.24
N GLY A 240 -32.44 -2.74 5.17
CA GLY A 240 -33.59 -3.62 5.24
C GLY A 240 -34.90 -2.85 4.95
N ASP A 241 -35.96 -3.65 4.89
CA ASP A 241 -37.33 -3.43 4.45
C ASP A 241 -38.22 -2.60 5.42
N LYS A 242 -39.28 -2.01 4.83
CA LYS A 242 -40.56 -1.46 5.34
C LYS A 242 -40.85 -1.26 6.85
N SER A 243 -41.38 -0.07 7.17
CA SER A 243 -42.80 0.19 7.60
C SER A 243 -43.03 1.70 7.79
N GLN A 244 -43.88 2.36 6.99
CA GLN A 244 -45.33 2.68 7.23
C GLN A 244 -45.57 3.61 8.45
N ALA A 245 -46.35 4.70 8.42
CA ALA A 245 -47.48 5.08 7.56
C ALA A 245 -47.89 6.58 7.66
N LYS A 246 -48.55 7.07 6.57
CA LYS A 246 -49.73 7.97 6.45
C LYS A 246 -49.68 9.40 7.06
N THR A 247 -50.19 10.46 6.43
CA THR A 247 -51.46 10.62 5.67
C THR A 247 -51.42 11.94 4.85
N GLY A 248 -51.69 11.91 3.54
CA GLY A 248 -52.89 12.52 2.91
C GLY A 248 -52.46 13.60 1.89
N THR A 249 -53.04 13.84 0.72
CA THR A 249 -54.22 13.32 0.02
C THR A 249 -54.09 13.71 -1.47
N LYS A 250 -54.44 12.76 -2.35
CA LYS A 250 -54.96 12.80 -3.75
C LYS A 250 -54.84 14.10 -4.57
N THR A 251 -54.50 14.06 -5.87
CA THR A 251 -55.42 13.64 -6.97
C THR A 251 -54.58 13.45 -8.26
N GLU A 252 -54.47 12.22 -8.81
CA GLU A 252 -55.12 11.71 -10.06
C GLU A 252 -54.98 12.64 -11.28
N LYS A 253 -54.40 12.26 -12.42
CA LYS A 253 -54.72 11.15 -13.35
C LYS A 253 -53.46 10.75 -14.14
N ASN A 254 -53.16 9.45 -14.34
CA ASN A 254 -53.64 8.56 -15.42
C ASN A 254 -53.48 9.18 -16.83
N ASP A 255 -52.92 8.51 -17.84
CA ASP A 255 -52.86 7.08 -18.08
C ASP A 255 -51.89 6.79 -19.24
N SER A 256 -51.37 5.55 -19.26
CA SER A 256 -51.05 4.76 -20.46
C SER A 256 -49.91 5.19 -21.40
N GLN A 257 -49.09 4.32 -21.96
CA GLN A 257 -48.86 2.87 -21.84
C GLN A 257 -47.65 2.55 -22.74
N ASN A 258 -46.94 1.48 -22.38
CA ASN A 258 -46.20 0.54 -23.24
C ASN A 258 -44.87 0.92 -23.94
N LYS A 259 -43.84 0.15 -23.53
CA LYS A 259 -43.00 -0.78 -24.35
C LYS A 259 -42.23 -0.22 -25.56
N GLN A 260 -41.03 -0.69 -25.93
CA GLN A 260 -40.04 -1.66 -25.45
C GLN A 260 -38.94 -1.70 -26.54
N GLY A 261 -37.66 -1.80 -26.16
CA GLY A 261 -36.53 -2.14 -27.04
C GLY A 261 -36.09 -1.03 -28.00
N ASP A 262 -34.93 -1.05 -28.64
CA ASP A 262 -33.67 -1.78 -28.53
C ASP A 262 -32.70 -1.06 -29.52
N SER A 263 -31.40 -1.18 -29.33
CA SER A 263 -30.33 -1.04 -30.33
C SER A 263 -30.16 0.20 -31.25
N ALA A 264 -28.98 0.81 -31.07
CA ALA A 264 -27.91 1.00 -32.08
C ALA A 264 -28.07 1.90 -33.34
N GLU A 265 -27.03 2.73 -33.51
CA GLU A 265 -26.34 3.13 -34.75
C GLU A 265 -27.07 4.02 -35.79
N LYS A 266 -26.52 5.22 -36.07
CA LYS A 266 -25.60 5.47 -37.21
C LYS A 266 -25.69 6.88 -37.82
N ALA A 267 -24.50 7.44 -37.99
CA ALA A 267 -23.94 8.35 -38.99
C ALA A 267 -24.82 9.26 -39.86
N LYS A 268 -24.31 10.48 -40.06
CA LYS A 268 -24.48 11.25 -41.29
C LYS A 268 -23.13 11.48 -41.96
N THR A 269 -23.05 10.98 -43.19
CA THR A 269 -22.15 11.26 -44.32
C THR A 269 -22.09 12.78 -44.64
N THR A 270 -21.17 13.38 -45.41
CA THR A 270 -20.35 12.94 -46.56
C THR A 270 -19.34 14.05 -46.95
N ALA A 271 -18.25 13.64 -47.64
CA ALA A 271 -17.58 14.31 -48.78
C ALA A 271 -16.68 15.56 -48.54
N LYS A 272 -15.52 15.75 -49.22
CA LYS A 272 -14.79 15.00 -50.27
C LYS A 272 -13.44 15.70 -50.62
N ALA A 273 -12.46 14.87 -51.02
CA ALA A 273 -11.31 15.06 -51.95
C ALA A 273 -10.10 15.95 -51.53
N ASN A 274 -8.90 15.35 -51.39
CA ASN A 274 -7.81 15.11 -52.38
C ASN A 274 -6.86 16.33 -52.46
N ASN A 275 -5.53 16.24 -52.52
CA ASN A 275 -4.67 15.26 -53.18
C ASN A 275 -3.18 15.47 -52.77
N ALA A 276 -2.34 14.55 -53.24
CA ALA A 276 -0.89 14.64 -53.49
C ALA A 276 0.07 14.22 -52.36
N ASN A 277 0.52 12.97 -52.44
CA ASN A 277 1.79 12.50 -51.89
C ASN A 277 2.72 12.19 -53.08
N GLY A 278 3.93 12.73 -53.04
CA GLY A 278 5.01 12.45 -53.99
C GLY A 278 6.15 11.72 -53.28
N GLU A 279 6.52 10.58 -53.86
CA GLU A 279 7.72 9.74 -53.67
C GLU A 279 8.95 10.37 -53.01
N GLN A 280 9.68 9.61 -52.19
CA GLN A 280 10.98 9.06 -52.60
C GLN A 280 11.56 7.97 -51.67
N LYS A 281 12.41 7.16 -52.30
CA LYS A 281 12.91 5.83 -51.93
C LYS A 281 14.04 5.83 -50.89
N HIS A 282 14.18 4.64 -50.30
CA HIS A 282 15.34 4.10 -49.58
C HIS A 282 16.65 4.26 -50.36
N ASN A 283 17.71 4.58 -49.60
CA ASN A 283 18.96 3.84 -49.55
C ASN A 283 19.42 3.77 -48.09
#